data_AF-A0A3D1P270-F1
#
_entry.id   AF-A0A3D1P270-F1
#
_cell.length_a   1.000
_cell.length_b   1.000
_cell.length_c   1.000
_cell.angle_alpha   90.00
_cell.angle_beta   90.00
_cell.angle_gamma   90.00
#
_symmetry.space_group_name_H-M   'P 1'
#
loop_
_entity.id
_entity.type
_entity.pdbx_description
1 polymer ?
#
loop_
_entity_poly.entity_id
_entity_poly.type
_entity_poly.pdbx_seq_one_letter_code
_entity_poly.pdbx_strand_id
1 'polypeptide(L)'
;MPDFRYKAFVSYSWADAEWGNWLLHAIETYRTPRAMVGKDGAHGPVPERLHPLFKDREEEAAGASIGAAVEAALRASEFLIVVCSPRSAQSQWVNHEVAWFKTHRDPDKILALIVDGEPGGGELECFPKALTHAVLPDLTVTDTPVDAPLAADARITGDGKRGARLKIAAAMLGVGLGELINRDERRRTLRTRLVVAGSLALATVMGGMAWYAIQARNEAQVQRGQAEGLVEFMIGDLRKKLQPKVQIEVLGSIADRAQAFYAVQSKYPMNEEALARRARVLKLLADIEDHRGNSGKSIALLEQSIASSRQLLERDPDNPDRILDQAFSLQGLGNILFLRGDLSGAEAKMQEAVQLTAHLVEDIGQKNEWLAEHGTALGNLGSGPIK
;
A
#
# COMPACT_ATOMS: atom_id res chain seq x y z
N MET A 1 -29.81 27.93 38.89
CA MET A 1 -30.17 26.50 38.80
C MET A 1 -30.37 26.00 40.22
N PRO A 2 -31.37 25.14 40.50
CA PRO A 2 -31.46 24.53 41.83
C PRO A 2 -30.14 23.82 42.13
N ASP A 3 -29.56 24.14 43.29
CA ASP A 3 -28.28 23.58 43.71
C ASP A 3 -28.52 22.17 44.26
N PHE A 4 -28.43 21.17 43.38
CA PHE A 4 -28.56 19.77 43.75
C PHE A 4 -27.23 19.26 44.31
N ARG A 5 -27.28 18.60 45.47
CA ARG A 5 -26.10 17.96 46.07
C ARG A 5 -25.56 16.82 45.20
N TYR A 6 -26.47 16.09 44.54
CA TYR A 6 -26.11 14.95 43.69
C TYR A 6 -26.64 15.14 42.27
N LYS A 7 -25.87 14.68 41.28
CA LYS A 7 -26.29 14.67 39.88
C LYS A 7 -27.33 13.59 39.60
N ALA A 8 -27.22 12.41 40.20
CA ALA A 8 -28.29 11.44 40.13
C ALA A 8 -28.33 10.58 41.39
N PHE A 9 -29.53 10.07 41.69
CA PHE A 9 -29.77 8.97 42.60
C PHE A 9 -29.87 7.68 41.79
N VAL A 10 -29.15 6.63 42.19
CA VAL A 10 -29.21 5.31 41.56
C VAL A 10 -30.06 4.37 42.40
N SER A 11 -31.24 4.03 41.89
CA SER A 11 -32.20 3.09 42.48
C SER A 11 -32.04 1.71 41.85
N TYR A 12 -31.86 0.67 42.66
CA TYR A 12 -31.64 -0.69 42.20
C TYR A 12 -31.98 -1.71 43.31
N SER A 13 -32.40 -2.93 42.94
CA SER A 13 -32.51 -4.04 43.89
C SER A 13 -31.13 -4.50 44.34
N TRP A 14 -30.95 -4.91 45.61
CA TRP A 14 -29.70 -5.45 46.13
C TRP A 14 -29.05 -6.53 45.24
N ALA A 15 -29.88 -7.36 44.60
CA ALA A 15 -29.43 -8.45 43.75
C ALA A 15 -28.78 -7.94 42.44
N ASP A 16 -29.00 -6.65 42.12
CA ASP A 16 -28.39 -5.91 41.02
C ASP A 16 -27.23 -5.00 41.50
N ALA A 17 -26.69 -5.20 42.72
CA ALA A 17 -25.64 -4.34 43.28
C ALA A 17 -24.39 -4.22 42.41
N GLU A 18 -24.02 -5.28 41.67
CA GLU A 18 -22.92 -5.23 40.71
C GLU A 18 -23.20 -4.23 39.58
N TRP A 19 -24.44 -4.20 39.07
CA TRP A 19 -24.88 -3.26 38.05
C TRP A 19 -24.95 -1.83 38.58
N GLY A 20 -25.45 -1.64 39.81
CA GLY A 20 -25.43 -0.34 40.48
C GLY A 20 -24.00 0.21 40.66
N ASN A 21 -23.05 -0.64 41.08
CA ASN A 21 -21.63 -0.28 41.20
C ASN A 21 -21.00 0.07 39.85
N TRP A 22 -21.27 -0.76 38.83
CA TRP A 22 -20.77 -0.52 37.48
C TRP A 22 -21.28 0.82 36.94
N LEU A 23 -22.58 1.10 37.06
CA LEU A 23 -23.19 2.33 36.58
C LEU A 23 -22.60 3.56 37.27
N LEU A 24 -22.50 3.51 38.60
CA LEU A 24 -21.90 4.57 39.41
C LEU A 24 -20.50 4.92 38.89
N HIS A 25 -19.62 3.92 38.80
CA HIS A 25 -18.26 4.11 38.30
C HIS A 25 -18.24 4.61 36.85
N ALA A 26 -19.10 4.05 36.00
CA ALA A 26 -19.17 4.38 34.58
C ALA A 26 -19.55 5.85 34.33
N ILE A 27 -20.48 6.40 35.12
CA ILE A 27 -20.93 7.79 34.99
C ILE A 27 -19.99 8.77 35.69
N GLU A 28 -19.49 8.46 36.89
CA GLU A 28 -18.57 9.36 37.60
C GLU A 28 -17.21 9.53 36.89
N THR A 29 -16.75 8.48 36.20
CA THR A 29 -15.52 8.54 35.39
C THR A 29 -15.75 9.17 34.01
N TYR A 30 -17.00 9.37 33.60
CA TYR A 30 -17.31 10.00 32.31
C TYR A 30 -16.81 11.45 32.29
N ARG A 31 -16.16 11.83 31.18
CA ARG A 31 -15.66 13.18 30.95
C ARG A 31 -16.43 13.78 29.79
N THR A 32 -17.14 14.87 30.06
CA THR A 32 -17.82 15.61 29.01
C THR A 32 -16.79 16.15 28.01
N PRO A 33 -16.99 15.94 26.71
CA PRO A 33 -16.14 16.53 25.69
C PRO A 33 -16.04 18.05 25.84
N ARG A 34 -14.80 18.58 25.89
CA ARG A 34 -14.50 20.02 26.12
C ARG A 34 -15.26 20.98 25.21
N ALA A 35 -15.58 20.56 23.98
CA ALA A 35 -16.31 21.37 23.02
C ALA A 35 -17.81 21.52 23.33
N MET A 36 -18.32 20.80 24.32
CA MET A 36 -19.72 20.86 24.78
C MET A 36 -19.86 21.54 26.13
N VAL A 37 -18.82 21.49 26.98
CA VAL A 37 -18.84 22.12 28.30
C VAL A 37 -19.19 23.61 28.18
N GLY A 38 -20.21 24.04 28.91
CA GLY A 38 -20.70 25.42 28.93
C GLY A 38 -21.62 25.83 27.78
N LYS A 39 -21.92 24.93 26.83
CA LYS A 39 -23.00 25.16 25.84
C LYS A 39 -24.36 24.95 26.47
N ASP A 40 -25.38 25.59 25.90
CA ASP A 40 -26.76 25.38 26.31
C ASP A 40 -27.24 23.98 25.88
N GLY A 41 -27.59 23.15 26.87
CA GLY A 41 -28.30 21.88 26.70
C GLY A 41 -29.73 21.98 27.25
N ALA A 42 -30.49 20.89 27.13
CA ALA A 42 -31.88 20.82 27.58
C ALA A 42 -32.04 21.08 29.10
N HIS A 43 -30.99 20.83 29.89
CA HIS A 43 -30.97 21.04 31.34
C HIS A 43 -30.13 22.26 31.75
N GLY A 44 -29.86 23.16 30.81
CA GLY A 44 -29.00 24.33 30.96
C GLY A 44 -27.53 24.06 30.56
N PRO A 45 -26.56 24.88 31.02
CA PRO A 45 -25.17 24.75 30.59
C PRO A 45 -24.59 23.37 30.91
N VAL A 46 -24.06 22.72 29.88
CA VAL A 46 -23.53 21.37 29.97
C VAL A 46 -22.33 21.33 30.94
N PRO A 47 -22.38 20.51 32.01
CA PRO A 47 -21.30 20.44 33.00
C PRO A 47 -20.08 19.67 32.47
N GLU A 48 -18.91 19.92 33.05
CA GLU A 48 -17.67 19.17 32.74
C GLU A 48 -17.75 17.70 33.19
N ARG A 49 -18.52 17.44 34.25
CA ARG A 49 -18.61 16.12 34.91
C ARG A 49 -20.01 15.86 35.44
N LEU A 50 -20.41 14.60 35.43
CA LEU A 50 -21.66 14.10 35.99
C LEU A 50 -21.41 13.52 37.39
N HIS A 51 -20.91 14.34 38.32
CA HIS A 51 -20.59 13.92 39.69
C HIS A 51 -21.09 14.98 40.69
N PRO A 52 -21.37 14.61 41.96
CA PRO A 52 -21.36 13.24 42.50
C PRO A 52 -22.67 12.49 42.23
N LEU A 53 -22.64 11.15 42.16
CA LEU A 53 -23.85 10.32 42.17
C LEU A 53 -24.09 9.78 43.58
N PHE A 54 -25.36 9.70 43.98
CA PHE A 54 -25.76 8.99 45.18
C PHE A 54 -26.19 7.57 44.79
N LYS A 55 -25.67 6.58 45.49
CA LYS A 55 -26.05 5.19 45.35
C LYS A 55 -26.69 4.77 46.66
N ASP A 56 -27.90 4.23 46.59
CA ASP A 56 -28.55 3.72 47.78
C ASP A 56 -27.73 2.58 48.40
N ARG A 57 -27.65 2.58 49.72
CA ARG A 57 -27.02 1.54 50.52
C ARG A 57 -28.10 1.11 51.49
N GLU A 58 -28.80 0.01 51.22
CA GLU A 58 -29.20 -0.97 52.24
C GLU A 58 -30.11 -2.07 51.67
N GLU A 59 -29.78 -3.31 52.03
CA GLU A 59 -30.79 -4.27 52.48
C GLU A 59 -30.37 -4.73 53.88
N GLU A 60 -31.36 -4.77 54.78
CA GLU A 60 -31.30 -5.14 56.21
C GLU A 60 -30.65 -4.14 57.20
N ALA A 61 -31.38 -3.08 57.52
CA ALA A 61 -31.42 -2.53 58.88
C ALA A 61 -32.82 -1.93 59.17
N ALA A 62 -33.56 -2.55 60.08
CA ALA A 62 -34.88 -2.08 60.50
C ALA A 62 -34.79 -0.71 61.20
N GLY A 63 -35.39 0.33 60.62
CA GLY A 63 -35.62 1.60 61.32
C GLY A 63 -36.28 2.69 60.46
N ALA A 64 -37.25 3.41 61.03
CA ALA A 64 -37.94 4.55 60.41
C ALA A 64 -37.01 5.72 60.02
N SER A 65 -35.73 5.69 60.42
CA SER A 65 -34.72 6.71 60.12
C SER A 65 -34.11 6.62 58.72
N ILE A 66 -34.19 5.46 58.05
CA ILE A 66 -33.58 5.23 56.73
C ILE A 66 -34.44 5.83 55.62
N GLY A 67 -35.77 5.65 55.67
CA GLY A 67 -36.69 6.24 54.68
C GLY A 67 -36.52 7.76 54.57
N ALA A 68 -36.41 8.46 55.70
CA ALA A 68 -36.18 9.90 55.71
C ALA A 68 -34.83 10.31 55.09
N ALA A 69 -33.78 9.47 55.22
CA ALA A 69 -32.47 9.72 54.63
C ALA A 69 -32.47 9.47 53.12
N VAL A 70 -33.14 8.41 52.67
CA VAL A 70 -33.36 8.07 51.25
C VAL A 70 -34.16 9.18 50.56
N GLU A 71 -35.28 9.59 51.14
CA GLU A 71 -36.08 10.71 50.62
C GLU A 71 -35.29 12.03 50.59
N ALA A 72 -34.47 12.30 51.61
CA ALA A 72 -33.58 13.46 51.60
C ALA A 72 -32.55 13.40 50.46
N ALA A 73 -31.99 12.21 50.17
CA ALA A 73 -31.08 11.99 49.05
C ALA A 73 -31.78 12.12 47.69
N LEU A 74 -33.00 11.58 47.53
CA LEU A 74 -33.83 11.76 46.35
C LEU A 74 -34.16 13.24 46.13
N ARG A 75 -34.54 13.96 47.19
CA ARG A 75 -34.78 15.41 47.15
C ARG A 75 -33.53 16.20 46.73
N ALA A 76 -32.35 15.75 47.13
CA ALA A 76 -31.08 16.40 46.83
C ALA A 76 -30.46 15.97 45.48
N SER A 77 -31.10 15.06 44.73
CA SER A 77 -30.58 14.53 43.47
C SER A 77 -31.28 15.13 42.25
N GLU A 78 -30.54 15.49 41.21
CA GLU A 78 -31.13 16.09 40.00
C GLU A 78 -31.93 15.07 39.16
N PHE A 79 -31.38 13.88 38.94
CA PHE A 79 -31.97 12.78 38.18
C PHE A 79 -32.21 11.55 39.06
N LEU A 80 -33.13 10.67 38.64
CA LEU A 80 -33.27 9.32 39.16
C LEU A 80 -32.87 8.33 38.06
N ILE A 81 -31.90 7.46 38.32
CA ILE A 81 -31.54 6.37 37.41
C ILE A 81 -31.99 5.06 38.04
N VAL A 82 -32.88 4.35 37.36
CA VAL A 82 -33.46 3.08 37.81
C VAL A 82 -32.78 1.93 37.08
N VAL A 83 -32.15 1.03 37.82
CA VAL A 83 -31.62 -0.22 37.27
C VAL A 83 -32.78 -1.20 37.14
N CYS A 84 -33.12 -1.55 35.90
CA CYS A 84 -34.29 -2.33 35.54
C CYS A 84 -33.90 -3.80 35.32
N SER A 85 -34.49 -4.68 36.13
CA SER A 85 -34.35 -6.14 36.10
C SER A 85 -35.64 -6.75 36.67
N PRO A 86 -35.91 -8.05 36.46
CA PRO A 86 -37.04 -8.73 37.11
C PRO A 86 -37.07 -8.58 38.63
N ARG A 87 -35.88 -8.47 39.24
CA ARG A 87 -35.71 -8.31 40.69
C ARG A 87 -36.03 -6.90 41.15
N SER A 88 -35.63 -5.90 40.36
CA SER A 88 -35.97 -4.49 40.61
C SER A 88 -37.46 -4.22 40.35
N ALA A 89 -38.09 -4.91 39.38
CA ALA A 89 -39.52 -4.81 39.14
C ALA A 89 -40.36 -5.28 40.33
N GLN A 90 -39.92 -6.34 41.01
CA GLN A 90 -40.57 -6.91 42.21
C GLN A 90 -40.21 -6.17 43.51
N SER A 91 -39.23 -5.27 43.50
CA SER A 91 -38.78 -4.55 44.71
C SER A 91 -39.77 -3.46 45.12
N GLN A 92 -40.28 -3.55 46.36
CA GLN A 92 -41.14 -2.52 46.93
C GLN A 92 -40.40 -1.19 47.13
N TRP A 93 -39.11 -1.26 47.45
CA TRP A 93 -38.25 -0.08 47.63
C TRP A 93 -38.06 0.69 46.32
N VAL A 94 -37.67 0.00 45.25
CA VAL A 94 -37.49 0.62 43.92
C VAL A 94 -38.82 1.24 43.44
N ASN A 95 -39.94 0.54 43.65
CA ASN A 95 -41.26 1.11 43.32
C ASN A 95 -41.58 2.36 44.16
N HIS A 96 -41.28 2.35 45.46
CA HIS A 96 -41.48 3.50 46.33
C HIS A 96 -40.62 4.70 45.91
N GLU A 97 -39.34 4.50 45.58
CA GLU A 97 -38.44 5.57 45.15
C GLU A 97 -38.88 6.20 43.83
N VAL A 98 -39.29 5.38 42.86
CA VAL A 98 -39.85 5.87 41.59
C VAL A 98 -41.15 6.63 41.81
N ALA A 99 -42.05 6.10 42.65
CA ALA A 99 -43.31 6.76 43.01
C ALA A 99 -43.07 8.10 43.71
N TRP A 100 -42.13 8.14 44.65
CA TRP A 100 -41.72 9.35 45.35
C TRP A 100 -41.15 10.39 44.38
N PHE A 101 -40.28 9.98 43.46
CA PHE A 101 -39.68 10.90 42.49
C PHE A 101 -40.72 11.44 41.51
N LYS A 102 -41.65 10.60 41.00
CA LYS A 102 -42.74 11.06 40.12
C LYS A 102 -43.66 12.09 40.78
N THR A 103 -43.87 12.00 42.09
CA THR A 103 -44.80 12.87 42.83
C THR A 103 -44.15 14.16 43.34
N HIS A 104 -42.85 14.11 43.69
CA HIS A 104 -42.14 15.24 44.29
C HIS A 104 -41.19 15.95 43.33
N ARG A 105 -40.84 15.33 42.20
CA ARG A 105 -39.83 15.80 41.24
C ARG A 105 -40.35 15.66 39.81
N ASP A 106 -39.52 16.09 38.87
CA ASP A 106 -39.82 16.07 37.44
C ASP A 106 -39.73 14.64 36.87
N PRO A 107 -40.85 14.03 36.42
CA PRO A 107 -40.85 12.68 35.87
C PRO A 107 -39.95 12.52 34.64
N ASP A 108 -39.69 13.59 33.88
CA ASP A 108 -38.83 13.57 32.68
C ASP A 108 -37.36 13.35 33.04
N LYS A 109 -36.99 13.47 34.32
CA LYS A 109 -35.64 13.22 34.85
C LYS A 109 -35.45 11.81 35.40
N ILE A 110 -36.39 10.91 35.15
CA ILE A 110 -36.24 9.48 35.44
C ILE A 110 -35.63 8.80 34.22
N LEU A 111 -34.52 8.10 34.42
CA LEU A 111 -33.80 7.37 33.37
C LEU A 111 -33.80 5.87 33.72
N ALA A 112 -34.15 5.03 32.75
CA ALA A 112 -34.16 3.58 32.95
C ALA A 112 -32.89 2.94 32.38
N LEU A 113 -32.33 1.96 33.08
CA LEU A 113 -31.21 1.14 32.63
C LEU A 113 -31.60 -0.33 32.66
N ILE A 114 -31.90 -0.92 31.51
CA ILE A 114 -32.23 -2.35 31.41
C ILE A 114 -30.93 -3.16 31.54
N VAL A 115 -30.88 -4.03 32.53
CA VAL A 115 -29.74 -4.94 32.78
C VAL A 115 -30.10 -6.41 32.63
N ASP A 116 -31.36 -6.74 32.83
CA ASP A 116 -31.91 -8.10 32.68
C ASP A 116 -33.45 -8.02 32.48
N GLY A 117 -34.08 -9.10 32.03
CA GLY A 117 -35.51 -9.15 31.73
C GLY A 117 -35.93 -8.29 30.54
N GLU A 118 -37.23 -8.19 30.27
CA GLU A 118 -37.78 -7.49 29.11
C GLU A 118 -38.98 -6.61 29.49
N PRO A 119 -39.05 -5.35 29.04
CA PRO A 119 -40.23 -4.50 29.28
C PRO A 119 -41.50 -5.13 28.71
N GLY A 120 -42.53 -5.30 29.53
CA GLY A 120 -43.76 -5.99 29.14
C GLY A 120 -43.62 -7.52 29.06
N GLY A 121 -42.50 -8.09 29.53
CA GLY A 121 -42.16 -9.52 29.43
C GLY A 121 -42.91 -10.47 30.37
N GLY A 122 -44.05 -10.05 30.94
CA GLY A 122 -44.83 -10.84 31.88
C GLY A 122 -44.03 -11.21 33.14
N GLU A 123 -43.70 -12.49 33.32
CA GLU A 123 -42.88 -12.96 34.45
C GLU A 123 -41.44 -12.43 34.42
N LEU A 124 -40.94 -12.03 33.25
CA LEU A 124 -39.61 -11.42 33.06
C LEU A 124 -39.67 -9.89 32.96
N GLU A 125 -40.77 -9.27 33.38
CA GLU A 125 -40.93 -7.81 33.42
C GLU A 125 -39.77 -7.16 34.18
N CYS A 126 -39.05 -6.24 33.56
CA CYS A 126 -37.89 -5.59 34.16
C CYS A 126 -38.18 -4.17 34.66
N PHE A 127 -39.30 -3.58 34.29
CA PHE A 127 -39.70 -2.26 34.76
C PHE A 127 -40.53 -2.35 36.05
N PRO A 128 -40.13 -1.62 37.11
CA PRO A 128 -40.99 -1.41 38.26
C PRO A 128 -42.34 -0.84 37.82
N LYS A 129 -43.43 -1.31 38.42
CA LYS A 129 -44.79 -0.88 38.07
C LYS A 129 -44.93 0.65 38.17
N ALA A 130 -44.31 1.26 39.17
CA ALA A 130 -44.28 2.71 39.35
C ALA A 130 -43.66 3.47 38.17
N LEU A 131 -42.83 2.83 37.35
CA LEU A 131 -42.19 3.42 36.17
C LEU A 131 -43.18 3.52 34.99
N THR A 132 -44.00 2.50 34.80
CA THR A 132 -44.92 2.34 33.65
C THR A 132 -46.36 2.69 33.97
N HIS A 133 -46.69 3.03 35.22
CA HIS A 133 -48.04 3.39 35.65
C HIS A 133 -48.09 4.77 36.31
N ALA A 134 -49.30 5.35 36.36
CA ALA A 134 -49.56 6.59 37.05
C ALA A 134 -49.46 6.39 38.58
N VAL A 135 -48.99 7.43 39.27
CA VAL A 135 -48.77 7.43 40.71
C VAL A 135 -49.57 8.56 41.32
N LEU A 136 -50.38 8.26 42.33
CA LEU A 136 -51.17 9.25 43.06
C LEU A 136 -50.30 10.01 44.08
N PRO A 137 -50.77 11.20 44.56
CA PRO A 137 -50.01 11.99 45.54
C PRO A 137 -49.68 11.27 46.86
N ASP A 138 -50.42 10.22 47.20
CA ASP A 138 -50.17 9.35 48.37
C ASP A 138 -49.15 8.23 48.09
N LEU A 139 -48.45 8.30 46.96
CA LEU A 139 -47.47 7.33 46.46
C LEU A 139 -48.07 5.98 46.03
N THR A 140 -49.40 5.86 45.94
CA THR A 140 -50.02 4.63 45.43
C THR A 140 -49.89 4.53 43.92
N VAL A 141 -49.45 3.37 43.43
CA VAL A 141 -49.32 3.07 42.00
C VAL A 141 -50.64 2.55 41.48
N THR A 142 -51.23 3.23 40.50
CA THR A 142 -52.51 2.84 39.91
C THR A 142 -52.34 1.78 38.81
N ASP A 143 -53.46 1.27 38.30
CA ASP A 143 -53.49 0.39 37.12
C ASP A 143 -53.59 1.17 35.80
N THR A 144 -53.41 2.49 35.83
CA THR A 144 -53.41 3.31 34.61
C THR A 144 -52.00 3.36 34.02
N PRO A 145 -51.76 2.80 32.81
CA PRO A 145 -50.45 2.83 32.19
C PRO A 145 -50.08 4.24 31.72
N VAL A 146 -48.79 4.55 31.77
CA VAL A 146 -48.17 5.78 31.24
C VAL A 146 -46.91 5.42 30.44
N ASP A 147 -46.48 6.31 29.57
CA ASP A 147 -45.27 6.09 28.76
C ASP A 147 -44.05 5.88 29.66
N ALA A 148 -43.30 4.81 29.36
CA ALA A 148 -42.06 4.52 30.06
C ALA A 148 -40.98 5.57 29.69
N PRO A 149 -40.12 5.94 30.65
CA PRO A 149 -39.02 6.86 30.36
C PRO A 149 -38.01 6.25 29.39
N LEU A 150 -37.13 7.09 28.86
CA LEU A 150 -36.04 6.67 27.98
C LEU A 150 -35.19 5.59 28.68
N ALA A 151 -35.15 4.41 28.06
CA ALA A 151 -34.41 3.26 28.55
C ALA A 151 -33.10 3.07 27.77
N ALA A 152 -31.99 2.96 28.51
CA ALA A 152 -30.71 2.50 28.02
C ALA A 152 -30.59 1.00 28.25
N ASP A 153 -30.21 0.22 27.24
CA ASP A 153 -30.15 -1.24 27.35
C ASP A 153 -28.70 -1.72 27.48
N ALA A 154 -28.28 -2.08 28.68
CA ALA A 154 -26.91 -2.51 28.94
C ALA A 154 -26.64 -3.97 28.56
N ARG A 155 -27.67 -4.73 28.18
CA ARG A 155 -27.55 -6.12 27.74
C ARG A 155 -26.78 -6.18 26.42
N ILE A 156 -26.15 -7.33 26.15
CA ILE A 156 -25.38 -7.56 24.92
C ILE A 156 -26.26 -7.48 23.68
N THR A 157 -27.53 -7.88 23.81
CA THR A 157 -28.56 -7.81 22.75
C THR A 157 -29.06 -6.40 22.47
N GLY A 158 -28.80 -5.44 23.37
CA GLY A 158 -29.21 -4.04 23.26
C GLY A 158 -28.05 -3.11 22.89
N ASP A 159 -27.85 -2.06 23.69
CA ASP A 159 -26.78 -1.07 23.47
C ASP A 159 -25.41 -1.52 23.98
N GLY A 160 -25.40 -2.57 24.81
CA GLY A 160 -24.26 -2.98 25.61
C GLY A 160 -23.83 -1.92 26.63
N LYS A 161 -22.92 -2.31 27.54
CA LYS A 161 -22.41 -1.42 28.61
C LYS A 161 -21.93 -0.05 28.10
N ARG A 162 -21.24 0.00 26.95
CA ARG A 162 -20.71 1.26 26.40
C ARG A 162 -21.83 2.16 25.86
N GLY A 163 -22.76 1.60 25.07
CA GLY A 163 -23.86 2.37 24.48
C GLY A 163 -24.83 2.85 25.55
N ALA A 164 -25.17 1.99 26.51
CA ALA A 164 -26.03 2.35 27.63
C ALA A 164 -25.44 3.50 28.47
N ARG A 165 -24.13 3.44 28.79
CA ARG A 165 -23.42 4.54 29.47
C ARG A 165 -23.54 5.85 28.70
N LEU A 166 -23.38 5.83 27.37
CA LEU A 166 -23.45 7.03 26.54
C LEU A 166 -24.87 7.59 26.45
N LYS A 167 -25.89 6.74 26.41
CA LYS A 167 -27.31 7.15 26.45
C LYS A 167 -27.66 7.86 27.75
N ILE A 168 -27.31 7.26 28.89
CA ILE A 168 -27.53 7.86 30.21
C ILE A 168 -26.77 9.19 30.32
N ALA A 169 -25.49 9.22 29.93
CA ALA A 169 -24.70 10.46 29.96
C ALA A 169 -25.30 11.54 29.04
N ALA A 170 -25.74 11.20 27.83
CA ALA A 170 -26.36 12.15 26.90
C ALA A 170 -27.66 12.74 27.48
N ALA A 171 -28.51 11.90 28.08
CA ALA A 171 -29.74 12.33 28.72
C ALA A 171 -29.44 13.28 29.89
N MET A 172 -28.53 12.92 30.80
CA MET A 172 -28.16 13.77 31.94
C MET A 172 -27.51 15.10 31.53
N LEU A 173 -26.77 15.12 30.42
CA LEU A 173 -26.16 16.33 29.87
C LEU A 173 -27.16 17.18 29.07
N GLY A 174 -28.33 16.63 28.70
CA GLY A 174 -29.32 17.30 27.88
C GLY A 174 -28.86 17.53 26.44
N VAL A 175 -28.08 16.60 25.88
CA VAL A 175 -27.54 16.68 24.50
C VAL A 175 -27.89 15.42 23.70
N GLY A 176 -27.93 15.53 22.38
CA GLY A 176 -28.22 14.38 21.52
C GLY A 176 -27.15 13.28 21.59
N LEU A 177 -27.56 12.01 21.69
CA LEU A 177 -26.63 10.87 21.68
C LEU A 177 -25.69 10.87 20.46
N GLY A 178 -26.21 11.24 19.29
CA GLY A 178 -25.42 11.37 18.07
C GLY A 178 -24.30 12.41 18.18
N GLU A 179 -24.47 13.46 18.99
CA GLU A 179 -23.43 14.47 19.22
C GLU A 179 -22.30 13.95 20.11
N LEU A 180 -22.62 13.06 21.07
CA LEU A 180 -21.62 12.33 21.86
C LEU A 180 -20.84 11.31 21.01
N ILE A 181 -21.51 10.61 20.09
CA ILE A 181 -20.90 9.52 19.30
C ILE A 181 -20.09 10.05 18.11
N ASN A 182 -20.61 11.02 17.33
CA ASN A 182 -20.14 11.30 15.97
C ASN A 182 -19.07 12.41 15.82
N ARG A 183 -18.18 12.63 16.78
CA ARG A 183 -17.14 13.69 16.63
C ARG A 183 -15.78 13.20 16.15
N ASP A 184 -15.41 11.95 16.43
CA ASP A 184 -14.12 11.41 15.95
C ASP A 184 -14.15 11.07 14.45
N GLU A 185 -15.30 10.67 13.92
CA GLU A 185 -15.44 10.29 12.51
C GLU A 185 -15.32 11.48 11.57
N ARG A 186 -15.88 12.64 11.92
CA ARG A 186 -15.77 13.85 11.08
C ARG A 186 -14.33 14.34 10.93
N ARG A 187 -13.50 14.23 11.96
CA ARG A 187 -12.07 14.62 11.88
C ARG A 187 -11.24 13.61 11.10
N ARG A 188 -11.51 12.32 11.26
CA ARG A 188 -10.82 11.25 10.54
C ARG A 188 -11.18 11.27 9.05
N THR A 189 -12.46 11.36 8.70
CA THR A 189 -12.92 11.42 7.31
C THR A 189 -12.33 12.60 6.53
N LEU A 190 -12.26 13.79 7.13
CA LEU A 190 -11.62 14.95 6.50
C LEU A 190 -10.12 14.75 6.27
N ARG A 191 -9.39 14.19 7.25
CA ARG A 191 -7.96 13.88 7.10
C ARG A 191 -7.71 12.81 6.05
N THR A 192 -8.48 11.71 6.07
CA THR A 192 -8.35 10.64 5.08
C THR A 192 -8.66 11.14 3.68
N ARG A 193 -9.68 11.98 3.49
CA ARG A 193 -10.01 12.59 2.19
C ARG A 193 -8.87 13.46 1.65
N LEU A 194 -8.22 14.26 2.49
CA LEU A 194 -7.07 15.07 2.08
C LEU A 194 -5.86 14.21 1.67
N VAL A 195 -5.56 13.15 2.41
CA VAL A 195 -4.48 12.22 2.06
C VAL A 195 -4.77 11.54 0.72
N VAL A 196 -5.98 11.02 0.53
CA VAL A 196 -6.39 10.36 -0.72
C VAL A 196 -6.32 11.32 -1.90
N ALA A 197 -6.82 12.54 -1.75
CA ALA A 197 -6.74 13.56 -2.79
C ALA A 197 -5.29 13.92 -3.14
N GLY A 198 -4.43 14.09 -2.13
CA GLY A 198 -3.00 14.35 -2.33
C GLY A 198 -2.28 13.21 -3.06
N SER A 199 -2.56 11.95 -2.69
CA SER A 199 -1.98 10.79 -3.38
C SER A 199 -2.43 10.67 -4.83
N LEU A 200 -3.70 11.01 -5.11
CA LEU A 200 -4.22 10.93 -6.47
C LEU A 200 -3.56 11.97 -7.38
N ALA A 201 -3.40 13.21 -6.90
CA ALA A 201 -2.70 14.26 -7.62
C ALA A 201 -1.24 13.88 -7.92
N LEU A 202 -0.53 13.30 -6.94
CA LEU A 202 0.84 12.83 -7.14
C LEU A 202 0.93 11.72 -8.19
N ALA A 203 0.00 10.76 -8.16
CA ALA A 203 -0.05 9.69 -9.15
C ALA A 203 -0.32 10.22 -10.57
N THR A 204 -1.17 11.25 -10.73
CA THR A 204 -1.39 11.90 -12.02
C THR A 204 -0.12 12.57 -12.55
N VAL A 205 0.62 13.28 -11.69
CA VAL A 205 1.89 13.91 -12.07
C VAL A 205 2.93 12.85 -12.47
N MET A 206 3.09 11.80 -11.68
CA MET A 206 4.03 10.72 -12.01
C MET A 206 3.64 9.97 -13.28
N GLY A 207 2.34 9.71 -13.49
CA GLY A 207 1.84 9.11 -14.72
C GLY A 207 2.14 9.97 -15.94
N GLY A 208 1.93 11.29 -15.84
CA GLY A 208 2.29 12.25 -16.89
C GLY A 208 3.80 12.29 -17.19
N MET A 209 4.65 12.29 -16.16
CA MET A 209 6.11 12.24 -16.34
C MET A 209 6.58 10.92 -16.95
N ALA A 210 6.02 9.78 -16.53
CA ALA A 210 6.36 8.48 -17.10
C ALA A 210 5.98 8.40 -18.58
N TRP A 211 4.78 8.89 -18.93
CA TRP A 211 4.33 8.97 -20.32
C TRP A 211 5.26 9.86 -21.16
N TYR A 212 5.61 11.04 -20.67
CA TYR A 212 6.56 11.95 -21.34
C TYR A 212 7.95 11.30 -21.54
N ALA A 213 8.47 10.61 -20.51
CA ALA A 213 9.77 9.94 -20.60
C ALA A 213 9.79 8.80 -21.62
N ILE A 214 8.70 8.03 -21.72
CA ILE A 214 8.56 6.97 -22.73
C ILE A 214 8.52 7.58 -24.13
N GLN A 215 7.79 8.68 -24.32
CA GLN A 215 7.68 9.33 -25.61
C GLN A 215 9.03 9.91 -26.08
N ALA A 216 9.76 10.59 -25.18
CA ALA A 216 11.11 11.08 -25.47
C ALA A 216 12.09 9.95 -25.83
N ARG A 217 11.97 8.78 -25.17
CA ARG A 217 12.77 7.59 -25.50
C ARG A 217 12.43 7.04 -26.88
N ASN A 218 11.15 6.95 -27.22
CA ASN A 218 10.70 6.43 -28.51
C ASN A 218 11.18 7.32 -29.66
N GLU A 219 11.07 8.65 -29.52
CA GLU A 219 11.59 9.60 -30.52
C GLU A 219 13.10 9.44 -30.73
N ALA A 220 13.87 9.28 -29.66
CA ALA A 220 15.31 9.04 -29.74
C ALA A 220 15.65 7.70 -30.40
N GLN A 221 14.83 6.66 -30.23
CA GLN A 221 15.02 5.37 -30.90
C GLN A 221 14.72 5.44 -32.39
N VAL A 222 13.66 6.17 -32.79
CA VAL A 222 13.32 6.34 -34.22
C VAL A 222 14.45 7.05 -34.97
N GLN A 223 15.02 8.11 -34.40
CA GLN A 223 16.17 8.80 -35.01
C GLN A 223 17.40 7.88 -35.15
N ARG A 224 17.65 7.00 -34.18
CA ARG A 224 18.73 6.00 -34.25
C ARG A 224 18.48 4.98 -35.35
N GLY A 225 17.27 4.42 -35.44
CA GLY A 225 16.92 3.42 -36.46
C GLY A 225 17.09 3.93 -37.89
N GLN A 226 16.80 5.21 -38.15
CA GLN A 226 16.99 5.82 -39.48
C GLN A 226 18.48 5.96 -39.85
N ALA A 227 19.33 6.35 -38.90
CA ALA A 227 20.78 6.38 -39.12
C ALA A 227 21.37 4.98 -39.31
N GLU A 228 20.82 3.98 -38.61
CA GLU A 228 21.26 2.58 -38.67
C GLU A 228 20.91 1.91 -40.02
N GLY A 229 19.70 2.15 -40.55
CA GLY A 229 19.30 1.63 -41.87
C GLY A 229 20.18 2.15 -43.02
N LEU A 230 20.68 3.39 -42.90
CA LEU A 230 21.61 3.95 -43.87
C LEU A 230 22.99 3.28 -43.82
N VAL A 231 23.50 2.96 -42.61
CA VAL A 231 24.77 2.26 -42.44
C VAL A 231 24.71 0.84 -42.98
N GLU A 232 23.63 0.10 -42.71
CA GLU A 232 23.46 -1.27 -43.23
C GLU A 232 23.35 -1.28 -44.76
N PHE A 233 22.61 -0.33 -45.35
CA PHE A 233 22.55 -0.16 -46.81
C PHE A 233 23.92 0.16 -47.43
N MET A 234 24.71 1.04 -46.81
CA MET A 234 26.04 1.39 -47.29
C MET A 234 27.06 0.24 -47.19
N ILE A 235 26.87 -0.70 -46.27
CA ILE A 235 27.80 -1.81 -46.04
C ILE A 235 27.43 -3.04 -46.88
N GLY A 236 26.14 -3.39 -46.93
CA GLY A 236 25.67 -4.59 -47.63
C GLY A 236 25.42 -4.35 -49.12
N ASP A 237 24.51 -3.44 -49.43
CA ASP A 237 23.99 -3.25 -50.79
C ASP A 237 24.93 -2.44 -51.67
N LEU A 238 25.55 -1.39 -51.10
CA LEU A 238 26.46 -0.53 -51.85
C LEU A 238 27.76 -1.27 -52.20
N ARG A 239 28.26 -2.15 -51.31
CA ARG A 239 29.42 -3.03 -51.57
C ARG A 239 29.19 -3.94 -52.77
N LYS A 240 27.98 -4.49 -52.93
CA LYS A 240 27.64 -5.41 -54.03
C LYS A 240 27.43 -4.69 -55.38
N LYS A 241 27.09 -3.40 -55.36
CA LYS A 241 26.69 -2.62 -56.55
C LYS A 241 27.80 -1.74 -57.15
N LEU A 242 28.97 -1.62 -56.50
CA LEU A 242 30.08 -0.77 -56.96
C LEU A 242 31.14 -1.56 -57.74
N GLN A 243 31.77 -0.91 -58.72
CA GLN A 243 32.94 -1.46 -59.42
C GLN A 243 34.17 -1.50 -58.49
N PRO A 244 35.05 -2.52 -58.56
CA PRO A 244 36.07 -2.81 -57.54
C PRO A 244 37.00 -1.64 -57.18
N LYS A 245 37.36 -0.78 -58.14
CA LYS A 245 38.24 0.38 -57.90
C LYS A 245 37.52 1.55 -57.22
N VAL A 246 36.28 1.86 -57.61
CA VAL A 246 35.49 2.95 -57.02
C VAL A 246 34.99 2.57 -55.62
N GLN A 247 34.85 1.27 -55.37
CA GLN A 247 34.41 0.70 -54.10
C GLN A 247 35.34 1.05 -52.92
N ILE A 248 36.67 1.01 -53.10
CA ILE A 248 37.64 1.22 -52.01
C ILE A 248 37.66 2.67 -51.51
N GLU A 249 37.49 3.64 -52.42
CA GLU A 249 37.50 5.07 -52.08
C GLU A 249 36.19 5.49 -51.39
N VAL A 250 35.05 5.11 -51.97
CA VAL A 250 33.73 5.44 -51.44
C VAL A 250 33.48 4.75 -50.10
N LEU A 251 33.77 3.44 -49.99
CA LEU A 251 33.57 2.70 -48.73
C LEU A 251 34.53 3.17 -47.64
N GLY A 252 35.76 3.59 -47.97
CA GLY A 252 36.70 4.14 -46.98
C GLY A 252 36.15 5.40 -46.30
N SER A 253 35.66 6.37 -47.09
CA SER A 253 35.10 7.62 -46.55
C SER A 253 33.87 7.42 -45.65
N ILE A 254 33.05 6.42 -45.98
CA ILE A 254 31.85 6.05 -45.22
C ILE A 254 32.25 5.33 -43.93
N ALA A 255 33.23 4.42 -44.02
CA ALA A 255 33.72 3.67 -42.89
C ALA A 255 34.43 4.57 -41.86
N ASP A 256 35.17 5.59 -42.28
CA ASP A 256 35.77 6.59 -41.38
C ASP A 256 34.72 7.36 -40.57
N ARG A 257 33.61 7.76 -41.22
CA ARG A 257 32.48 8.41 -40.53
C ARG A 257 31.77 7.46 -39.56
N ALA A 258 31.59 6.20 -39.96
CA ALA A 258 31.02 5.17 -39.10
C ALA A 258 31.90 4.89 -37.88
N GLN A 259 33.23 4.82 -38.05
CA GLN A 259 34.17 4.66 -36.95
C GLN A 259 34.09 5.83 -35.96
N ALA A 260 34.05 7.07 -36.44
CA ALA A 260 33.90 8.25 -35.57
C ALA A 260 32.60 8.20 -34.74
N PHE A 261 31.50 7.77 -35.36
CA PHE A 261 30.21 7.58 -34.68
C PHE A 261 30.29 6.52 -33.57
N TYR A 262 30.85 5.35 -33.86
CA TYR A 262 30.97 4.26 -32.88
C TYR A 262 32.03 4.50 -31.79
N ALA A 263 33.07 5.30 -32.08
CA ALA A 263 34.07 5.70 -31.08
C ALA A 263 33.50 6.59 -29.97
N VAL A 264 32.48 7.40 -30.27
CA VAL A 264 31.76 8.18 -29.25
C VAL A 264 30.81 7.28 -28.47
N GLN A 265 30.14 6.36 -29.15
CA GLN A 265 29.12 5.50 -28.55
C GLN A 265 29.71 4.42 -27.63
N SER A 266 30.97 4.00 -27.84
CA SER A 266 31.66 2.99 -27.01
C SER A 266 31.88 3.43 -25.55
N LYS A 267 31.67 4.71 -25.24
CA LYS A 267 31.67 5.25 -23.86
C LYS A 267 30.41 4.87 -23.06
N TYR A 268 29.40 4.29 -23.71
CA TYR A 268 28.14 3.88 -23.10
C TYR A 268 27.88 2.39 -23.33
N PRO A 269 27.14 1.71 -22.43
CA PRO A 269 26.74 0.32 -22.64
C PRO A 269 25.96 0.17 -23.97
N MET A 270 26.46 -0.66 -24.86
CA MET A 270 25.83 -0.95 -26.15
C MET A 270 24.91 -2.17 -26.05
N ASN A 271 23.78 -2.14 -26.76
CA ASN A 271 22.95 -3.33 -26.97
C ASN A 271 23.62 -4.30 -27.95
N GLU A 272 23.15 -5.54 -28.01
CA GLU A 272 23.76 -6.60 -28.84
C GLU A 272 23.84 -6.22 -30.32
N GLU A 273 22.77 -5.64 -30.86
CA GLU A 273 22.75 -5.23 -32.27
C GLU A 273 23.80 -4.15 -32.59
N ALA A 274 23.99 -3.16 -31.70
CA ALA A 274 25.00 -2.13 -31.92
C ALA A 274 26.42 -2.70 -31.87
N LEU A 275 26.69 -3.65 -30.97
CA LEU A 275 27.96 -4.36 -30.92
C LEU A 275 28.21 -5.17 -32.20
N ALA A 276 27.20 -5.88 -32.70
CA ALA A 276 27.31 -6.69 -33.92
C ALA A 276 27.57 -5.80 -35.15
N ARG A 277 26.84 -4.69 -35.27
CA ARG A 277 27.07 -3.70 -36.33
C ARG A 277 28.47 -3.11 -36.28
N ARG A 278 28.94 -2.72 -35.09
CA ARG A 278 30.30 -2.18 -34.91
C ARG A 278 31.36 -3.17 -35.36
N ALA A 279 31.25 -4.45 -34.99
CA ALA A 279 32.18 -5.49 -35.43
C ALA A 279 32.24 -5.59 -36.96
N ARG A 280 31.09 -5.65 -37.63
CA ARG A 280 31.03 -5.69 -39.12
C ARG A 280 31.66 -4.47 -39.78
N VAL A 281 31.43 -3.26 -39.24
CA VAL A 281 32.04 -2.02 -39.74
C VAL A 281 33.55 -2.04 -39.61
N LEU A 282 34.06 -2.47 -38.44
CA LEU A 282 35.49 -2.55 -38.18
C LEU A 282 36.18 -3.56 -39.10
N LYS A 283 35.56 -4.71 -39.34
CA LYS A 283 36.04 -5.72 -40.31
C LYS A 283 36.11 -5.15 -41.72
N LEU A 284 35.07 -4.46 -42.18
CA LEU A 284 35.08 -3.83 -43.51
C LEU A 284 36.21 -2.80 -43.63
N LEU A 285 36.41 -1.97 -42.61
CA LEU A 285 37.49 -0.98 -42.63
C LEU A 285 38.87 -1.65 -42.60
N ALA A 286 39.01 -2.76 -41.88
CA ALA A 286 40.24 -3.54 -41.89
C ALA A 286 40.57 -4.10 -43.28
N ASP A 287 39.58 -4.65 -43.98
CA ASP A 287 39.73 -5.13 -45.36
C ASP A 287 40.15 -3.98 -46.30
N ILE A 288 39.54 -2.81 -46.16
CA ILE A 288 39.88 -1.61 -46.96
C ILE A 288 41.31 -1.15 -46.69
N GLU A 289 41.72 -1.06 -45.42
CA GLU A 289 43.06 -0.62 -45.06
C GLU A 289 44.12 -1.64 -45.47
N ASP A 290 43.82 -2.94 -45.44
CA ASP A 290 44.74 -3.96 -45.94
C ASP A 290 44.92 -3.87 -47.46
N HIS A 291 43.84 -3.67 -48.21
CA HIS A 291 43.92 -3.42 -49.66
C HIS A 291 44.69 -2.13 -50.03
N ARG A 292 44.76 -1.16 -49.11
CA ARG A 292 45.57 0.06 -49.25
C ARG A 292 47.03 -0.15 -48.85
N GLY A 293 47.41 -1.34 -48.37
CA GLY A 293 48.75 -1.66 -47.87
C GLY A 293 49.00 -1.18 -46.43
N ASN A 294 47.98 -0.70 -45.73
CA ASN A 294 48.07 -0.22 -44.35
C ASN A 294 47.82 -1.35 -43.33
N SER A 295 48.52 -2.47 -43.46
CA SER A 295 48.25 -3.67 -42.65
C SER A 295 48.36 -3.44 -41.12
N GLY A 296 49.17 -2.47 -40.68
CA GLY A 296 49.20 -2.08 -39.25
C GLY A 296 47.87 -1.50 -38.74
N LYS A 297 47.18 -0.69 -39.55
CA LYS A 297 45.85 -0.18 -39.21
C LYS A 297 44.81 -1.30 -39.30
N SER A 298 44.91 -2.16 -40.31
CA SER A 298 44.02 -3.31 -40.47
C SER A 298 44.04 -4.23 -39.24
N ILE A 299 45.23 -4.56 -38.72
CA ILE A 299 45.40 -5.34 -37.48
C ILE A 299 44.65 -4.69 -36.31
N ALA A 300 44.87 -3.39 -36.06
CA ALA A 300 44.25 -2.69 -34.94
C ALA A 300 42.70 -2.63 -35.05
N LEU A 301 42.16 -2.64 -36.27
CA LEU A 301 40.72 -2.67 -36.52
C LEU A 301 40.15 -4.08 -36.31
N LEU A 302 40.85 -5.12 -36.78
CA LEU A 302 40.45 -6.51 -36.55
C LEU A 302 40.48 -6.86 -35.06
N GLU A 303 41.48 -6.40 -34.30
CA GLU A 303 41.52 -6.60 -32.85
C GLU A 303 40.29 -6.01 -32.15
N GLN A 304 39.86 -4.81 -32.55
CA GLN A 304 38.65 -4.19 -32.02
C GLN A 304 37.36 -4.92 -32.46
N SER A 305 37.34 -5.43 -33.69
CA SER A 305 36.23 -6.26 -34.20
C SER A 305 36.10 -7.54 -33.37
N ILE A 306 37.20 -8.26 -33.20
CA ILE A 306 37.32 -9.50 -32.42
C ILE A 306 36.89 -9.27 -30.97
N ALA A 307 37.28 -8.13 -30.36
CA ALA A 307 36.84 -7.79 -29.02
C ALA A 307 35.31 -7.59 -28.94
N SER A 308 34.71 -6.98 -29.96
CA SER A 308 33.27 -6.74 -30.02
C SER A 308 32.48 -8.03 -30.27
N SER A 309 32.94 -8.89 -31.18
CA SER A 309 32.32 -10.19 -31.45
C SER A 309 32.50 -11.18 -30.29
N ARG A 310 33.63 -11.14 -29.57
CA ARG A 310 33.82 -11.95 -28.36
C ARG A 310 32.79 -11.62 -27.28
N GLN A 311 32.49 -10.33 -27.06
CA GLN A 311 31.45 -9.92 -26.12
C GLN A 311 30.06 -10.44 -26.50
N LEU A 312 29.78 -10.59 -27.80
CA LEU A 312 28.54 -11.19 -28.27
C LEU A 312 28.55 -12.71 -28.07
N LEU A 313 29.66 -13.36 -28.38
CA LEU A 313 29.82 -14.80 -28.19
C LEU A 313 29.70 -15.19 -26.72
N GLU A 314 30.27 -14.42 -25.79
CA GLU A 314 30.12 -14.64 -24.34
C GLU A 314 28.66 -14.58 -23.85
N ARG A 315 27.78 -13.87 -24.55
CA ARG A 315 26.35 -13.77 -24.21
C ARG A 315 25.51 -14.92 -24.76
N ASP A 316 25.94 -15.51 -25.87
CA ASP A 316 25.25 -16.61 -26.54
C ASP A 316 26.31 -17.54 -27.17
N PRO A 317 26.96 -18.39 -26.34
CA PRO A 317 28.15 -19.15 -26.75
C PRO A 317 27.88 -20.15 -27.87
N ASP A 318 26.67 -20.69 -27.94
CA ASP A 318 26.29 -21.74 -28.89
C ASP A 318 25.62 -21.17 -30.16
N ASN A 319 25.69 -19.86 -30.37
CA ASN A 319 25.12 -19.22 -31.55
C ASN A 319 26.01 -19.41 -32.78
N PRO A 320 25.55 -20.14 -33.82
CA PRO A 320 26.36 -20.42 -35.00
C PRO A 320 26.91 -19.17 -35.67
N ASP A 321 26.10 -18.13 -35.79
CA ASP A 321 26.47 -16.91 -36.51
C ASP A 321 27.57 -16.15 -35.76
N ARG A 322 27.51 -16.13 -34.41
CA ARG A 322 28.52 -15.46 -33.56
C ARG A 322 29.85 -16.21 -33.58
N ILE A 323 29.79 -17.55 -33.57
CA ILE A 323 30.98 -18.41 -33.68
C ILE A 323 31.66 -18.18 -35.02
N LEU A 324 30.90 -18.20 -36.12
CA LEU A 324 31.40 -17.95 -37.47
C LEU A 324 32.01 -16.54 -37.59
N ASP A 325 31.31 -15.50 -37.14
CA ASP A 325 31.80 -14.11 -37.20
C ASP A 325 33.13 -13.93 -36.43
N GLN A 326 33.26 -14.55 -35.26
CA GLN A 326 34.49 -14.56 -34.46
C GLN A 326 35.61 -15.31 -35.19
N ALA A 327 35.34 -16.53 -35.70
CA ALA A 327 36.30 -17.36 -36.40
C ALA A 327 36.81 -16.70 -37.68
N PHE A 328 35.94 -16.08 -38.48
CA PHE A 328 36.33 -15.35 -39.68
C PHE A 328 37.26 -14.17 -39.36
N SER A 329 36.96 -13.42 -38.29
CA SER A 329 37.76 -12.26 -37.89
C SER A 329 39.15 -12.68 -37.40
N LEU A 330 39.23 -13.79 -36.66
CA LEU A 330 40.49 -14.39 -36.21
C LEU A 330 41.34 -14.89 -37.37
N GLN A 331 40.74 -15.55 -38.36
CA GLN A 331 41.46 -16.00 -39.56
C GLN A 331 41.98 -14.83 -40.40
N GLY A 332 41.17 -13.79 -40.58
CA GLY A 332 41.61 -12.56 -41.25
C GLY A 332 42.85 -11.95 -40.57
N LEU A 333 42.82 -11.84 -39.24
CA LEU A 333 43.96 -11.34 -38.47
C LEU A 333 45.18 -12.28 -38.58
N GLY A 334 44.97 -13.59 -38.45
CA GLY A 334 46.01 -14.59 -38.57
C GLY A 334 46.73 -14.53 -39.92
N ASN A 335 45.98 -14.39 -41.02
CA ASN A 335 46.53 -14.27 -42.36
C ASN A 335 47.40 -13.01 -42.52
N ILE A 336 46.96 -11.86 -42.01
CA ILE A 336 47.74 -10.62 -42.08
C ILE A 336 49.03 -10.74 -41.23
N LEU A 337 48.95 -11.34 -40.04
CA LEU A 337 50.12 -11.58 -39.19
C LEU A 337 51.13 -12.52 -39.87
N PHE A 338 50.64 -13.57 -40.53
CA PHE A 338 51.47 -14.50 -41.29
C PHE A 338 52.21 -13.79 -42.43
N LEU A 339 51.50 -12.97 -43.22
CA LEU A 339 52.11 -12.17 -44.30
C LEU A 339 53.15 -11.16 -43.80
N ARG A 340 53.03 -10.70 -42.54
CA ARG A 340 54.04 -9.83 -41.90
C ARG A 340 55.19 -10.58 -41.23
N GLY A 341 55.17 -11.91 -41.24
CA GLY A 341 56.18 -12.76 -40.60
C GLY A 341 56.01 -12.96 -39.09
N ASP A 342 54.91 -12.51 -38.49
CA ASP A 342 54.56 -12.84 -37.11
C ASP A 342 53.87 -14.21 -37.06
N LEU A 343 54.70 -15.25 -37.18
CA LEU A 343 54.26 -16.63 -37.28
C LEU A 343 53.58 -17.11 -35.99
N SER A 344 54.11 -16.72 -34.83
CA SER A 344 53.56 -17.10 -33.54
C SER A 344 52.21 -16.44 -33.27
N GLY A 345 52.07 -15.17 -33.63
CA GLY A 345 50.78 -14.47 -33.57
C GLY A 345 49.76 -15.09 -34.52
N ALA A 346 50.17 -15.39 -35.76
CA ALA A 346 49.31 -16.03 -36.75
C ALA A 346 48.80 -17.40 -36.28
N GLU A 347 49.72 -18.26 -35.82
CA GLU A 347 49.41 -19.60 -35.31
C GLU A 347 48.38 -19.54 -34.18
N ALA A 348 48.58 -18.65 -33.20
CA ALA A 348 47.67 -18.49 -32.08
C ALA A 348 46.23 -18.11 -32.51
N LYS A 349 46.09 -17.20 -33.49
CA LYS A 349 44.76 -16.79 -34.00
C LYS A 349 44.08 -17.88 -34.81
N MET A 350 44.84 -18.61 -35.62
CA MET A 350 44.33 -19.73 -36.40
C MET A 350 43.90 -20.89 -35.50
N GLN A 351 44.65 -21.19 -34.43
CA GLN A 351 44.25 -22.18 -33.42
C GLN A 351 42.93 -21.80 -32.74
N GLU A 352 42.75 -20.54 -32.34
CA GLU A 352 41.48 -20.04 -31.75
C GLU A 352 40.31 -20.22 -32.73
N ALA A 353 40.51 -19.91 -34.02
CA ALA A 353 39.49 -20.10 -35.04
C ALA A 353 39.14 -21.58 -35.30
N VAL A 354 40.14 -22.47 -35.27
CA VAL A 354 39.93 -23.93 -35.40
C VAL A 354 39.13 -24.46 -34.22
N GLN A 355 39.43 -24.04 -32.99
CA GLN A 355 38.68 -24.44 -31.80
C GLN A 355 37.21 -24.03 -31.88
N LEU A 356 36.95 -22.79 -32.29
CA LEU A 356 35.59 -22.28 -32.48
C LEU A 356 34.81 -23.03 -33.56
N THR A 357 35.43 -23.31 -34.70
CA THR A 357 34.79 -24.02 -35.80
C THR A 357 34.65 -25.52 -35.54
N ALA A 358 35.54 -26.12 -34.73
CA ALA A 358 35.39 -27.48 -34.23
C ALA A 358 34.15 -27.59 -33.34
N HIS A 359 34.01 -26.70 -32.35
CA HIS A 359 32.83 -26.63 -31.49
C HIS A 359 31.54 -26.50 -32.31
N LEU A 360 31.55 -25.66 -33.37
CA LEU A 360 30.41 -25.52 -34.27
C LEU A 360 30.00 -26.83 -34.96
N VAL A 361 30.97 -27.63 -35.40
CA VAL A 361 30.72 -28.85 -36.18
C VAL A 361 30.46 -30.07 -35.29
N GLU A 362 31.15 -30.16 -34.16
CA GLU A 362 31.11 -31.31 -33.24
C GLU A 362 29.92 -31.22 -32.28
N ASP A 363 29.66 -30.03 -31.72
CA ASP A 363 28.70 -29.87 -30.63
C ASP A 363 27.36 -29.26 -31.09
N ILE A 364 27.36 -28.42 -32.13
CA ILE A 364 26.14 -27.71 -32.57
C ILE A 364 25.49 -28.38 -33.78
N GLY A 365 26.25 -28.74 -34.81
CA GLY A 365 25.72 -29.54 -35.92
C GLY A 365 26.60 -29.63 -37.15
N GLN A 366 26.27 -30.55 -38.06
CA GLN A 366 27.06 -30.80 -39.27
C GLN A 366 26.34 -30.28 -40.51
N LYS A 367 26.49 -28.98 -40.78
CA LYS A 367 26.09 -28.37 -42.06
C LYS A 367 27.30 -28.32 -43.00
N ASN A 368 27.06 -28.54 -44.29
CA ASN A 368 28.13 -28.47 -45.31
C ASN A 368 28.92 -27.15 -45.26
N GLU A 369 28.24 -26.04 -45.00
CA GLU A 369 28.85 -24.72 -44.86
C GLU A 369 29.81 -24.65 -43.65
N TRP A 370 29.43 -25.22 -42.51
CA TRP A 370 30.25 -25.20 -41.30
C TRP A 370 31.43 -26.17 -41.39
N LEU A 371 31.23 -27.32 -42.04
CA LEU A 371 32.31 -28.24 -42.38
C LEU A 371 33.33 -27.60 -43.33
N ALA A 372 32.86 -26.85 -44.33
CA ALA A 372 33.74 -26.11 -45.23
C ALA A 372 34.52 -25.02 -44.48
N GLU A 373 33.88 -24.32 -43.54
CA GLU A 373 34.55 -23.30 -42.74
C GLU A 373 35.60 -23.89 -41.79
N HIS A 374 35.26 -24.98 -41.10
CA HIS A 374 36.21 -25.70 -40.26
C HIS A 374 37.41 -26.22 -41.08
N GLY A 375 37.17 -26.76 -42.27
CA GLY A 375 38.22 -27.17 -43.20
C GLY A 375 39.09 -25.99 -43.65
N THR A 376 38.51 -24.82 -43.86
CA THR A 376 39.24 -23.59 -44.20
C THR A 376 40.14 -23.13 -43.05
N ALA A 377 39.62 -23.14 -41.81
CA ALA A 377 40.40 -22.79 -40.61
C ALA A 377 41.59 -23.75 -40.41
N LEU A 378 41.38 -25.06 -40.59
CA LEU A 378 42.44 -26.07 -40.57
C LEU A 378 43.47 -25.87 -41.67
N GLY A 379 43.02 -25.55 -42.90
CA GLY A 379 43.88 -25.23 -44.03
C GLY A 379 44.76 -24.01 -43.75
N ASN A 380 44.18 -22.94 -43.21
CA ASN A 380 44.92 -21.73 -42.84
C ASN A 380 45.98 -22.04 -41.77
N LEU A 381 45.64 -22.82 -40.72
CA LEU A 381 46.60 -23.26 -39.71
C LEU A 381 47.73 -24.11 -40.31
N GLY A 382 47.41 -25.05 -41.20
CA GLY A 382 48.39 -25.93 -41.86
C GLY A 382 49.25 -25.25 -42.92
N SER A 383 48.85 -24.05 -43.38
CA SER A 383 49.62 -23.21 -44.31
C SER A 383 50.71 -22.39 -43.60
N GLY A 384 50.66 -22.31 -42.26
CA GLY A 384 51.75 -21.80 -41.44
C GLY A 384 52.99 -22.71 -41.51
N PRO A 385 54.20 -22.20 -41.21
CA PRO A 385 55.40 -23.00 -41.36
C PRO A 385 55.34 -24.18 -40.38
N ILE A 386 55.39 -25.38 -40.94
CA ILE A 386 55.68 -26.61 -40.21
C ILE A 386 57.05 -26.40 -39.55
N LYS A 387 57.10 -26.49 -38.21
CA LYS A 387 58.35 -26.44 -37.45
C LYS A 387 59.33 -27.52 -37.87
#